data_AF-A0A9X2LF21-F1
#
_entry.id   AF-A0A9X2LF21-F1
#
_cell.length_a   1.000
_cell.length_b   1.000
_cell.length_c   1.000
_cell.angle_alpha   90.00
_cell.angle_beta   90.00
_cell.angle_gamma   90.00
#
_symmetry.space_group_name_H-M   'P 1'
#
loop_
_entity.id
_entity.type
_entity.pdbx_description
1 polymer ?
#
loop_
_entity_poly.entity_id
_entity_poly.type
_entity_poly.pdbx_seq_one_letter_code
_entity_poly.pdbx_strand_id
1 'polypeptide(L)'
;MSAALRRGALAAFAAASLLALSACGDGGKDGKQPSAAPSGGPATGGTAPAPGAPGKDKGARPLTAGQAKAALLTPGDLASGWEVNKDIPAYDVGATGMQFGKADKAACQPLLDVFVGADNGPKAQAHAMTDLKQAGDTKIQMTQGVTSYQEAEAVRIMQQKIDFGACGKFAAKGADGTTDQAAGSELTVPALGDGARGVRVVFAATEQGVSIQHDIAAVRVGGTVVTVSQASFTTADTAAFESSLRKAVEKVRQAQSKAGGKA
;
A
#
# COMPACT_ATOMS: atom_id res chain seq x y z
N MET A 1 -20.07 -5.52 43.96
CA MET A 1 -19.81 -4.33 44.81
C MET A 1 -19.41 -3.20 43.88
N SER A 2 -20.22 -2.15 43.86
CA SER A 2 -20.22 -1.08 42.86
C SER A 2 -19.02 -0.16 42.96
N ALA A 3 -18.41 0.18 41.82
CA ALA A 3 -17.33 1.16 41.72
C ALA A 3 -17.91 2.58 41.73
N ALA A 4 -17.40 3.41 42.65
CA ALA A 4 -17.79 4.79 42.85
C ALA A 4 -17.23 5.72 41.76
N LEU A 5 -18.11 6.61 41.28
CA LEU A 5 -17.79 7.75 40.44
C LEU A 5 -16.85 8.73 41.16
N ARG A 6 -15.92 9.34 40.41
CA ARG A 6 -15.39 10.67 40.73
C ARG A 6 -15.30 11.56 39.48
N ARG A 7 -15.92 12.73 39.63
CA ARG A 7 -16.07 13.86 38.71
C ARG A 7 -14.86 14.80 38.77
N GLY A 8 -14.64 15.56 37.70
CA GLY A 8 -13.85 16.80 37.65
C GLY A 8 -12.75 16.74 36.59
N ALA A 9 -12.53 17.72 35.70
CA ALA A 9 -12.95 19.11 35.69
C ALA A 9 -13.00 19.65 34.24
N LEU A 10 -13.86 20.66 34.06
CA LEU A 10 -14.00 21.51 32.88
C LEU A 10 -12.78 22.42 32.73
N ALA A 11 -12.30 22.60 31.49
CA ALA A 11 -11.52 23.77 31.11
C ALA A 11 -11.91 24.18 29.68
N ALA A 12 -12.75 25.21 29.60
CA ALA A 12 -13.01 25.98 28.40
C ALA A 12 -11.81 26.90 28.13
N PHE A 13 -11.35 26.99 26.88
CA PHE A 13 -10.48 28.08 26.46
C PHE A 13 -10.94 28.68 25.13
N ALA A 14 -10.79 30.00 25.08
CA ALA A 14 -11.53 30.95 24.28
C ALA A 14 -11.22 30.95 22.78
N ALA A 15 -12.21 31.41 22.02
CA ALA A 15 -12.05 31.93 20.67
C ALA A 15 -11.26 33.25 20.68
N ALA A 16 -10.40 33.45 19.69
CA ALA A 16 -9.90 34.76 19.30
C ALA A 16 -9.87 34.86 17.78
N SER A 17 -10.51 35.91 17.28
CA SER A 17 -10.74 36.23 15.88
C SER A 17 -9.69 37.21 15.36
N LEU A 18 -9.54 37.22 14.02
CA LEU A 18 -9.42 38.39 13.13
C LEU A 18 -8.05 39.06 12.82
N LEU A 19 -7.85 39.18 11.49
CA LEU A 19 -7.30 40.30 10.68
C LEU A 19 -5.89 40.18 10.03
N ALA A 20 -5.94 39.87 8.73
CA ALA A 20 -5.43 40.58 7.54
C ALA A 20 -4.06 41.28 7.55
N LEU A 21 -3.24 41.01 6.52
CA LEU A 21 -2.58 42.08 5.75
C LEU A 21 -2.21 41.64 4.32
N SER A 22 -2.53 42.53 3.39
CA SER A 22 -2.27 42.55 1.95
C SER A 22 -0.84 42.92 1.59
N ALA A 23 -0.34 42.47 0.44
CA ALA A 23 0.62 43.23 -0.36
C ALA A 23 0.51 42.89 -1.86
N CYS A 24 0.07 43.89 -2.64
CA CYS A 24 0.22 43.96 -4.09
C CYS A 24 1.69 44.25 -4.45
N GLY A 25 2.12 43.73 -5.60
CA GLY A 25 3.34 44.15 -6.29
C GLY A 25 3.05 44.28 -7.79
N ASP A 26 2.73 45.50 -8.19
CA ASP A 26 2.52 46.00 -9.55
C ASP A 26 3.84 46.37 -10.24
N GLY A 27 3.84 46.36 -11.58
CA GLY A 27 4.87 46.95 -12.43
C GLY A 27 5.29 46.00 -13.56
N GLY A 28 5.11 46.26 -14.86
CA GLY A 28 4.64 47.45 -15.56
C GLY A 28 5.39 47.58 -16.90
N LYS A 29 4.63 47.82 -17.97
CA LYS A 29 4.96 48.54 -19.22
C LYS A 29 5.68 47.83 -20.37
N ASP A 30 4.85 47.47 -21.36
CA ASP A 30 4.82 47.97 -22.75
C ASP A 30 6.10 48.49 -23.41
N GLY A 31 6.44 47.84 -24.54
CA GLY A 31 7.27 48.41 -25.61
C GLY A 31 6.76 47.93 -26.97
N LYS A 32 6.25 48.87 -27.79
CA LYS A 32 5.77 48.67 -29.17
C LYS A 32 6.92 48.49 -30.18
N GLN A 33 6.63 47.68 -31.20
CA GLN A 33 7.19 47.50 -32.57
C GLN A 33 7.71 48.79 -33.27
N PRO A 34 8.55 48.73 -34.36
CA PRO A 34 8.16 48.12 -35.66
C PRO A 34 9.27 47.41 -36.50
N SER A 35 8.77 46.77 -37.58
CA SER A 35 9.35 45.90 -38.62
C SER A 35 10.62 46.34 -39.35
N ALA A 36 11.36 45.34 -39.87
CA ALA A 36 11.77 45.27 -41.29
C ALA A 36 12.22 43.84 -41.66
N ALA A 37 11.60 43.27 -42.70
CA ALA A 37 12.17 42.20 -43.54
C ALA A 37 12.98 42.87 -44.69
N PRO A 38 13.90 42.18 -45.40
CA PRO A 38 13.44 41.32 -46.50
C PRO A 38 14.30 40.07 -46.84
N SER A 39 13.61 39.09 -47.44
CA SER A 39 13.99 38.24 -48.59
C SER A 39 15.12 37.20 -48.51
N GLY A 40 14.73 35.94 -48.76
CA GLY A 40 15.32 35.16 -49.86
C GLY A 40 15.77 33.72 -49.56
N GLY A 41 15.04 32.73 -50.10
CA GLY A 41 15.61 31.43 -50.50
C GLY A 41 14.93 30.18 -49.90
N PRO A 42 14.35 29.28 -50.73
CA PRO A 42 13.68 28.07 -50.26
C PRO A 42 14.64 26.87 -50.20
N ALA A 43 14.54 26.06 -49.14
CA ALA A 43 15.06 24.70 -49.16
C ALA A 43 14.11 23.79 -48.36
N THR A 44 13.29 23.07 -49.11
CA THR A 44 12.61 21.85 -48.70
C THR A 44 13.60 20.86 -48.11
N GLY A 45 13.36 20.44 -46.87
CA GLY A 45 14.14 19.41 -46.19
C GLY A 45 13.44 19.00 -44.91
N GLY A 46 12.33 18.28 -45.05
CA GLY A 46 11.64 17.64 -43.94
C GLY A 46 12.58 16.65 -43.25
N THR A 47 13.20 17.08 -42.17
CA THR A 47 13.93 16.20 -41.26
C THR A 47 12.91 15.71 -40.25
N ALA A 48 12.59 14.42 -40.35
CA ALA A 48 11.78 13.71 -39.38
C ALA A 48 12.32 13.96 -37.96
N PRO A 49 11.46 14.10 -36.93
CA PRO A 49 11.94 14.16 -35.56
C PRO A 49 12.72 12.88 -35.27
N ALA A 50 13.97 13.04 -34.86
CA ALA A 50 14.76 11.93 -34.35
C ALA A 50 13.95 11.21 -33.24
N PRO A 51 13.95 9.87 -33.19
CA PRO A 51 13.34 9.14 -32.08
C PRO A 51 13.94 9.68 -30.78
N GLY A 52 13.08 10.28 -29.96
CA GLY A 52 13.47 10.85 -28.69
C GLY A 52 14.28 9.84 -27.91
N ALA A 53 15.43 10.27 -27.38
CA ALA A 53 16.08 9.58 -26.28
C ALA A 53 14.99 9.21 -25.27
N PRO A 54 15.02 8.01 -24.65
CA PRO A 54 14.07 7.66 -23.61
C PRO A 54 14.08 8.80 -22.61
N GLY A 55 12.95 9.51 -22.54
CA GLY A 55 12.76 10.49 -21.50
C GLY A 55 13.07 9.76 -20.22
N LYS A 56 13.91 10.35 -19.37
CA LYS A 56 13.93 9.95 -17.97
C LYS A 56 12.48 10.13 -17.53
N ASP A 57 11.72 9.05 -17.50
CA ASP A 57 10.38 9.06 -16.96
C ASP A 57 10.54 9.67 -15.58
N LYS A 58 10.03 10.89 -15.43
CA LYS A 58 9.96 11.50 -14.11
C LYS A 58 9.09 10.51 -13.34
N GLY A 59 9.72 9.73 -12.47
CA GLY A 59 9.12 8.56 -11.82
C GLY A 59 7.68 8.88 -11.45
N ALA A 60 6.76 7.99 -11.86
CA ALA A 60 5.33 8.24 -11.74
C ALA A 60 5.02 8.75 -10.33
N ARG A 61 4.31 9.88 -10.24
CA ARG A 61 4.02 10.53 -8.96
C ARG A 61 3.39 9.52 -7.99
N PRO A 62 3.80 9.49 -6.71
CA PRO A 62 3.15 8.65 -5.71
C PRO A 62 1.62 8.87 -5.70
N LEU A 63 0.87 7.80 -5.45
CA LEU A 63 -0.58 7.87 -5.32
C LEU A 63 -0.96 8.81 -4.17
N THR A 64 -2.07 9.51 -4.35
CA THR A 64 -2.76 10.21 -3.26
C THR A 64 -3.54 9.21 -2.40
N ALA A 65 -3.93 9.61 -1.18
CA ALA A 65 -4.78 8.79 -0.30
C ALA A 65 -6.09 8.35 -0.98
N GLY A 66 -6.75 9.26 -1.72
CA GLY A 66 -7.97 8.93 -2.47
C GLY A 66 -7.74 7.91 -3.58
N GLN A 67 -6.59 7.95 -4.26
CA GLN A 67 -6.24 6.96 -5.28
C GLN A 67 -5.88 5.61 -4.67
N ALA A 68 -5.15 5.59 -3.56
CA ALA A 68 -4.86 4.36 -2.82
C ALA A 68 -6.16 3.68 -2.38
N LYS A 69 -7.12 4.44 -1.84
CA LYS A 69 -8.45 3.94 -1.46
C LYS A 69 -9.25 3.43 -2.66
N ALA A 70 -9.24 4.14 -3.78
CA ALA A 70 -9.92 3.71 -5.00
C ALA A 70 -9.34 2.42 -5.62
N ALA A 71 -8.09 2.09 -5.29
CA ALA A 71 -7.42 0.88 -5.75
C ALA A 71 -7.72 -0.37 -4.89
N LEU A 72 -8.46 -0.21 -3.78
CA LEU A 72 -8.81 -1.33 -2.91
C LEU A 72 -9.83 -2.28 -3.56
N LEU A 73 -9.66 -3.57 -3.29
CA LEU A 73 -10.58 -4.64 -3.60
C LEU A 73 -11.90 -4.39 -2.86
N THR A 74 -12.97 -4.72 -3.55
CA THR A 74 -14.33 -4.74 -3.04
C THR A 74 -14.88 -6.16 -3.18
N PRO A 75 -15.96 -6.52 -2.49
CA PRO A 75 -16.62 -7.80 -2.71
C PRO A 75 -16.93 -8.11 -4.18
N GLY A 76 -17.30 -7.10 -4.97
CA GLY A 76 -17.60 -7.26 -6.40
C GLY A 76 -16.37 -7.52 -7.28
N ASP A 77 -15.16 -7.38 -6.75
CA ASP A 77 -13.92 -7.75 -7.43
C ASP A 77 -13.55 -9.23 -7.23
N LEU A 78 -14.23 -9.93 -6.30
CA LEU A 78 -14.00 -11.33 -5.95
C LEU A 78 -15.16 -12.22 -6.40
N ALA A 79 -15.02 -13.53 -6.23
CA ALA A 79 -16.12 -14.48 -6.46
C ALA A 79 -17.33 -14.16 -5.55
N SER A 80 -18.49 -14.72 -5.85
CA SER A 80 -19.67 -14.57 -4.98
C SER A 80 -19.40 -15.08 -3.56
N GLY A 81 -19.97 -14.41 -2.56
CA GLY A 81 -19.88 -14.83 -1.16
C GLY A 81 -18.80 -14.12 -0.34
N TRP A 82 -18.06 -13.16 -0.91
CA TRP A 82 -17.21 -12.27 -0.14
C TRP A 82 -17.99 -11.07 0.39
N GLU A 83 -17.61 -10.59 1.58
CA GLU A 83 -18.16 -9.37 2.18
C GLU A 83 -17.06 -8.57 2.87
N VAL A 84 -17.31 -7.29 3.16
CA VAL A 84 -16.39 -6.47 3.95
C VAL A 84 -16.36 -6.97 5.38
N ASN A 85 -15.17 -7.25 5.90
CA ASN A 85 -14.98 -7.58 7.29
C ASN A 85 -15.04 -6.31 8.13
N LYS A 86 -16.17 -6.10 8.83
CA LYS A 86 -16.39 -4.89 9.66
C LYS A 86 -15.68 -4.94 11.00
N ASP A 87 -15.14 -6.10 11.37
CA ASP A 87 -14.48 -6.32 12.66
C ASP A 87 -13.01 -5.84 12.62
N ILE A 88 -12.45 -5.68 11.42
CA ILE A 88 -11.11 -5.15 11.19
C ILE A 88 -11.23 -3.71 10.70
N PRO A 89 -10.57 -2.73 11.34
CA PRO A 89 -10.55 -1.36 10.86
C PRO A 89 -10.02 -1.30 9.42
N ALA A 90 -10.90 -0.90 8.49
CA ALA A 90 -10.50 -0.63 7.12
C ALA A 90 -10.19 0.87 6.95
N TYR A 91 -9.34 1.17 5.98
CA TYR A 91 -8.94 2.51 5.55
C TYR A 91 -8.06 3.30 6.54
N ASP A 92 -7.06 4.01 6.00
CA ASP A 92 -6.26 5.04 6.69
C ASP A 92 -5.54 4.61 8.00
N VAL A 93 -5.34 3.30 8.23
CA VAL A 93 -4.61 2.75 9.39
C VAL A 93 -3.08 2.88 9.32
N GLY A 94 -2.55 3.46 8.23
CA GLY A 94 -1.12 3.51 7.96
C GLY A 94 -0.51 2.15 7.61
N ALA A 95 0.71 2.13 7.09
CA ALA A 95 1.34 0.90 6.59
C ALA A 95 1.57 -0.16 7.68
N THR A 96 1.81 0.26 8.92
CA THR A 96 1.94 -0.61 10.10
C THR A 96 0.63 -1.35 10.43
N GLY A 97 -0.52 -0.91 9.90
CA GLY A 97 -1.78 -1.64 10.03
C GLY A 97 -1.77 -3.03 9.37
N MET A 98 -0.80 -3.31 8.48
CA MET A 98 -0.59 -4.63 7.90
C MET A 98 0.22 -5.58 8.80
N GLN A 99 0.88 -5.07 9.85
CA GLN A 99 1.82 -5.85 10.66
C GLN A 99 1.07 -6.87 11.53
N PHE A 100 1.57 -8.12 11.57
CA PHE A 100 0.98 -9.18 12.38
C PHE A 100 1.47 -9.20 13.83
N GLY A 101 2.64 -8.63 14.12
CA GLY A 101 3.19 -8.62 15.47
C GLY A 101 4.71 -8.47 15.51
N LYS A 102 5.31 -8.83 16.65
CA LYS A 102 6.76 -8.77 16.87
C LYS A 102 7.35 -10.16 16.98
N ALA A 103 8.36 -10.45 16.18
CA ALA A 103 9.10 -11.69 16.24
C ALA A 103 10.12 -11.64 17.39
N ASP A 104 10.31 -12.76 18.09
CA ASP A 104 11.39 -12.93 19.05
C ASP A 104 12.78 -12.89 18.38
N LYS A 105 12.85 -13.32 17.11
CA LYS A 105 14.03 -13.27 16.26
C LYS A 105 13.96 -12.10 15.30
N ALA A 106 14.93 -11.19 15.37
CA ALA A 106 15.03 -10.05 14.45
C ALA A 106 15.07 -10.46 12.97
N ALA A 107 15.70 -11.59 12.64
CA ALA A 107 15.76 -12.13 11.28
C ALA A 107 14.37 -12.51 10.71
N CYS A 108 13.39 -12.75 11.57
CA CYS A 108 12.02 -13.15 11.19
C CYS A 108 11.01 -12.00 11.26
N GLN A 109 11.40 -10.84 11.79
CA GLN A 109 10.53 -9.66 11.82
C GLN A 109 9.98 -9.28 10.43
N PRO A 110 10.76 -9.32 9.33
CA PRO A 110 10.23 -9.01 8.00
C PRO A 110 9.04 -9.88 7.53
N LEU A 111 8.88 -11.09 8.08
CA LEU A 111 7.70 -11.92 7.81
C LEU A 111 6.44 -11.34 8.45
N LEU A 112 6.55 -10.83 9.67
CA LEU A 112 5.44 -10.23 10.42
C LEU A 112 5.18 -8.78 10.04
N ASP A 113 6.15 -8.11 9.41
CA ASP A 113 5.98 -6.78 8.84
C ASP A 113 5.19 -6.81 7.53
N VAL A 114 4.98 -7.99 6.92
CA VAL A 114 4.18 -8.15 5.70
C VAL A 114 4.66 -7.18 4.60
N PHE A 115 5.99 -7.11 4.44
CA PHE A 115 6.74 -6.21 3.53
C PHE A 115 6.68 -4.70 3.82
N VAL A 116 5.53 -4.14 4.21
CA VAL A 116 5.33 -2.68 4.32
C VAL A 116 5.11 -2.18 5.74
N GLY A 117 4.86 -3.07 6.69
CA GLY A 117 4.43 -2.76 8.06
C GLY A 117 5.56 -2.56 9.07
N ALA A 118 6.81 -2.46 8.64
CA ALA A 118 7.93 -2.24 9.54
C ALA A 118 7.82 -0.86 10.23
N ASP A 119 7.93 -0.81 11.56
CA ASP A 119 7.86 0.43 12.35
C ASP A 119 8.87 1.50 11.91
N ASN A 120 10.05 1.07 11.49
CA ASN A 120 11.15 1.91 11.02
C ASN A 120 11.26 1.94 9.49
N GLY A 121 10.20 1.52 8.79
CA GLY A 121 10.12 1.58 7.33
C GLY A 121 10.10 3.02 6.80
N PRO A 122 10.28 3.20 5.49
CA PRO A 122 10.17 4.51 4.86
C PRO A 122 8.75 5.06 5.03
N LYS A 123 8.63 6.40 5.12
CA LYS A 123 7.33 7.04 5.29
C LYS A 123 6.50 6.93 4.01
N ALA A 124 5.39 6.20 4.09
CA ALA A 124 4.41 6.14 3.01
C ALA A 124 3.84 7.54 2.69
N GLN A 125 3.71 7.83 1.40
CA GLN A 125 3.05 9.04 0.88
C GLN A 125 1.52 8.89 0.90
N ALA A 126 1.04 7.66 0.72
CA ALA A 126 -0.35 7.27 0.89
C ALA A 126 -0.42 5.81 1.29
N HIS A 127 -1.43 5.46 2.09
CA HIS A 127 -1.75 4.08 2.43
C HIS A 127 -3.27 3.93 2.49
N ALA A 128 -3.77 2.79 2.03
CA ALA A 128 -5.13 2.37 2.28
C ALA A 128 -5.17 0.85 2.47
N MET A 129 -6.10 0.38 3.28
CA MET A 129 -6.28 -1.04 3.58
C MET A 129 -7.76 -1.42 3.52
N THR A 130 -8.06 -2.64 3.08
CA THR A 130 -9.37 -3.26 3.19
C THR A 130 -9.21 -4.69 3.70
N ASP A 131 -10.22 -5.19 4.40
CA ASP A 131 -10.32 -6.58 4.82
C ASP A 131 -11.66 -7.15 4.37
N LEU A 132 -11.61 -8.32 3.73
CA LEU A 132 -12.76 -9.02 3.18
C LEU A 132 -12.80 -10.42 3.79
N LYS A 133 -13.99 -10.93 4.09
CA LYS A 133 -14.17 -12.29 4.57
C LYS A 133 -15.13 -13.05 3.69
N GLN A 134 -14.89 -14.35 3.54
CA GLN A 134 -15.85 -15.23 2.89
C GLN A 134 -17.00 -15.53 3.86
N ALA A 135 -18.23 -15.34 3.40
CA ALA A 135 -19.43 -15.65 4.15
C ALA A 135 -19.59 -17.18 4.32
N GLY A 136 -20.25 -17.59 5.41
CA GLY A 136 -20.45 -18.99 5.75
C GLY A 136 -19.30 -19.61 6.54
N ASP A 137 -19.16 -20.93 6.46
CA ASP A 137 -18.24 -21.71 7.32
C ASP A 137 -16.80 -21.74 6.81
N THR A 138 -16.56 -21.31 5.57
CA THR A 138 -15.24 -21.13 4.99
C THR A 138 -14.57 -19.92 5.65
N LYS A 139 -13.86 -20.17 6.75
CA LYS A 139 -13.11 -19.16 7.50
C LYS A 139 -11.88 -18.71 6.69
N ILE A 140 -12.11 -17.97 5.61
CA ILE A 140 -11.06 -17.34 4.80
C ILE A 140 -11.22 -15.82 4.92
N GLN A 141 -10.12 -15.13 5.18
CA GLN A 141 -10.05 -13.67 5.21
C GLN A 141 -8.99 -13.20 4.21
N MET A 142 -9.25 -12.07 3.58
CA MET A 142 -8.40 -11.45 2.56
C MET A 142 -8.17 -9.99 2.93
N THR A 143 -6.95 -9.67 3.33
CA THR A 143 -6.51 -8.30 3.60
C THR A 143 -5.73 -7.79 2.40
N GLN A 144 -6.04 -6.58 1.94
CA GLN A 144 -5.21 -5.89 0.94
C GLN A 144 -4.75 -4.54 1.50
N GLY A 145 -3.45 -4.28 1.39
CA GLY A 145 -2.84 -2.96 1.56
C GLY A 145 -2.37 -2.39 0.22
N VAL A 146 -2.62 -1.10 0.01
CA VAL A 146 -2.05 -0.31 -1.10
C VAL A 146 -1.20 0.79 -0.49
N THR A 147 0.11 0.68 -0.60
CA THR A 147 1.04 1.63 0.01
C THR A 147 1.91 2.29 -1.05
N SER A 148 1.86 3.62 -1.13
CA SER A 148 2.62 4.40 -2.09
C SER A 148 3.80 5.09 -1.44
N TYR A 149 4.93 5.04 -2.12
CA TYR A 149 6.22 5.60 -1.71
C TYR A 149 6.83 6.40 -2.86
N GLN A 150 8.01 6.99 -2.62
CA GLN A 150 8.90 7.29 -3.74
C GLN A 150 9.41 5.97 -4.35
N GLU A 151 9.62 5.96 -5.66
CA GLU A 151 9.96 4.73 -6.39
C GLU A 151 11.21 4.03 -5.84
N ALA A 152 12.25 4.79 -5.51
CA ALA A 152 13.48 4.24 -4.93
C ALA A 152 13.22 3.55 -3.57
N GLU A 153 12.26 4.01 -2.78
CA GLU A 153 11.90 3.39 -1.50
C GLU A 153 11.10 2.09 -1.73
N ALA A 154 10.16 2.10 -2.67
CA ALA A 154 9.43 0.89 -3.06
C ALA A 154 10.37 -0.21 -3.59
N VAL A 155 11.37 0.17 -4.39
CA VAL A 155 12.42 -0.76 -4.85
C VAL A 155 13.18 -1.37 -3.67
N ARG A 156 13.61 -0.54 -2.70
CA ARG A 156 14.33 -1.02 -1.50
C ARG A 156 13.49 -1.98 -0.66
N ILE A 157 12.21 -1.67 -0.45
CA ILE A 157 11.27 -2.55 0.27
C ILE A 157 11.24 -3.93 -0.40
N MET A 158 11.06 -3.99 -1.72
CA MET A 158 10.99 -5.27 -2.44
C MET A 158 12.30 -6.06 -2.49
N GLN A 159 13.44 -5.40 -2.20
CA GLN A 159 14.76 -6.03 -2.16
C GLN A 159 15.13 -6.58 -0.78
N GLN A 160 14.33 -6.32 0.25
CA GLN A 160 14.56 -6.87 1.58
C GLN A 160 14.56 -8.40 1.52
N LYS A 161 15.63 -8.99 2.06
CA LYS A 161 15.80 -10.43 2.13
C LYS A 161 15.22 -10.97 3.43
N ILE A 162 14.66 -12.16 3.34
CA ILE A 162 14.15 -12.92 4.48
C ILE A 162 15.00 -14.17 4.60
N ASP A 163 15.55 -14.41 5.79
CA ASP A 163 16.28 -15.64 6.09
C ASP A 163 15.28 -16.72 6.51
N PHE A 164 14.71 -17.43 5.54
CA PHE A 164 13.76 -18.50 5.83
C PHE A 164 14.39 -19.66 6.62
N GLY A 165 15.70 -19.86 6.52
CA GLY A 165 16.41 -20.88 7.31
C GLY A 165 16.33 -20.58 8.82
N ALA A 166 16.46 -19.31 9.20
CA ALA A 166 16.31 -18.86 10.58
C ALA A 166 14.85 -18.88 11.08
N CYS A 167 13.88 -18.85 10.16
CA CYS A 167 12.45 -18.65 10.42
C CYS A 167 11.57 -19.89 10.26
N GLY A 168 12.17 -21.10 10.17
CA GLY A 168 11.42 -22.35 10.19
C GLY A 168 10.62 -22.60 11.48
N LYS A 169 10.98 -21.91 12.58
CA LYS A 169 10.19 -21.79 13.81
C LYS A 169 10.63 -20.56 14.60
N PHE A 170 9.70 -19.74 15.05
CA PHE A 170 9.95 -18.55 15.88
C PHE A 170 8.70 -18.20 16.71
N ALA A 171 8.83 -17.32 17.70
CA ALA A 171 7.70 -16.83 18.48
C ALA A 171 7.27 -15.46 17.96
N ALA A 172 5.96 -15.26 17.81
CA ALA A 172 5.37 -14.01 17.35
C ALA A 172 4.45 -13.46 18.45
N LYS A 173 4.71 -12.23 18.88
CA LYS A 173 3.90 -11.51 19.86
C LYS A 173 2.93 -10.58 19.16
N GLY A 174 1.63 -10.86 19.30
CA GLY A 174 0.55 -10.05 18.77
C GLY A 174 0.40 -8.70 19.47
N ALA A 175 -0.40 -7.81 18.88
CA ALA A 175 -0.71 -6.50 19.45
C ALA A 175 -1.50 -6.59 20.77
N ASP A 176 -2.29 -7.64 20.94
CA ASP A 176 -3.02 -7.97 22.17
C ASP A 176 -2.11 -8.56 23.28
N GLY A 177 -0.82 -8.76 22.98
CA GLY A 177 0.16 -9.30 23.90
C GLY A 177 0.27 -10.82 23.92
N THR A 178 -0.59 -11.53 23.18
CA THR A 178 -0.50 -12.99 23.02
C THR A 178 0.79 -13.37 22.30
N THR A 179 1.28 -14.59 22.54
CA THR A 179 2.49 -15.10 21.89
C THR A 179 2.21 -16.46 21.27
N ASP A 180 2.33 -16.54 19.96
CA ASP A 180 2.10 -17.75 19.18
C ASP A 180 3.41 -18.27 18.58
N GLN A 181 3.48 -19.58 18.37
CA GLN A 181 4.56 -20.16 17.58
C GLN A 181 4.25 -19.99 16.10
N ALA A 182 5.22 -19.52 15.33
CA ALA A 182 5.08 -19.28 13.91
C ALA A 182 6.20 -19.98 13.12
N ALA A 183 5.92 -20.30 11.86
CA ALA A 183 6.89 -20.77 10.89
C ALA A 183 6.72 -20.02 9.57
N GLY A 184 7.83 -19.58 8.99
CA GLY A 184 7.88 -18.84 7.74
C GLY A 184 8.52 -19.63 6.62
N SER A 185 7.98 -19.49 5.41
CA SER A 185 8.54 -20.08 4.19
C SER A 185 8.31 -19.18 2.99
N GLU A 186 9.07 -19.39 1.92
CA GLU A 186 8.83 -18.71 0.65
C GLU A 186 7.56 -19.26 -0.01
N LEU A 187 6.80 -18.38 -0.65
CA LEU A 187 5.63 -18.73 -1.44
C LEU A 187 5.82 -18.26 -2.88
N THR A 188 5.71 -19.18 -3.82
CA THR A 188 5.67 -18.83 -5.24
C THR A 188 4.37 -18.10 -5.54
N VAL A 189 4.47 -16.95 -6.21
CA VAL A 189 3.32 -16.12 -6.60
C VAL A 189 3.44 -15.76 -8.09
N PRO A 190 2.33 -15.41 -8.75
CA PRO A 190 2.37 -14.96 -10.13
C PRO A 190 3.33 -13.78 -10.34
N ALA A 191 4.09 -13.83 -11.44
CA ALA A 191 4.93 -12.72 -11.86
C ALA A 191 4.04 -11.55 -12.32
N LEU A 192 3.98 -10.49 -11.50
CA LEU A 192 3.13 -9.33 -11.69
C LEU A 192 3.93 -8.04 -11.42
N GLY A 193 3.46 -6.94 -12.00
CA GLY A 193 4.09 -5.64 -11.81
C GLY A 193 5.54 -5.60 -12.27
N ASP A 194 6.35 -4.82 -11.55
CA ASP A 194 7.79 -4.69 -11.77
C ASP A 194 8.60 -5.65 -10.88
N GLY A 195 7.90 -6.52 -10.15
CA GLY A 195 8.46 -7.47 -9.19
C GLY A 195 7.40 -7.95 -8.21
N ALA A 196 7.34 -9.26 -8.00
CA ALA A 196 6.44 -9.92 -7.07
C ALA A 196 7.23 -10.82 -6.12
N ARG A 197 6.85 -10.84 -4.84
CA ARG A 197 7.38 -11.74 -3.82
C ARG A 197 6.23 -12.34 -3.04
N GLY A 198 6.39 -13.59 -2.61
CA GLY A 198 5.43 -14.25 -1.74
C GLY A 198 6.10 -14.88 -0.53
N VAL A 199 5.39 -14.89 0.59
CA VAL A 199 5.74 -15.64 1.79
C VAL A 199 4.51 -16.35 2.34
N ARG A 200 4.74 -17.45 3.03
CA ARG A 200 3.74 -18.14 3.85
C ARG A 200 4.17 -18.09 5.30
N VAL A 201 3.28 -17.65 6.17
CA VAL A 201 3.45 -17.69 7.62
C VAL A 201 2.36 -18.57 8.22
N VAL A 202 2.74 -19.58 8.99
CA VAL A 202 1.81 -20.45 9.71
C VAL A 202 1.94 -20.17 11.18
N PHE A 203 0.87 -19.69 11.81
CA PHE A 203 0.75 -19.65 13.27
C PHE A 203 0.20 -20.98 13.74
N ALA A 204 0.94 -21.63 14.63
CA ALA A 204 0.59 -22.91 15.20
C ALA A 204 -0.73 -22.82 15.97
N ALA A 205 -1.39 -23.96 16.08
CA ALA A 205 -2.66 -24.06 16.77
C ALA A 205 -2.62 -23.51 18.20
N THR A 206 -3.63 -22.73 18.55
CA THR A 206 -3.98 -22.43 19.95
C THR A 206 -4.39 -23.72 20.67
N GLU A 207 -4.73 -23.65 21.96
CA GLU A 207 -5.24 -24.80 22.73
C GLU A 207 -6.46 -25.49 22.09
N GLN A 208 -7.16 -24.81 21.15
CA GLN A 208 -8.28 -25.37 20.39
C GLN A 208 -7.88 -26.16 19.13
N GLY A 209 -6.58 -26.32 18.85
CA GLY A 209 -6.08 -27.23 17.79
C GLY A 209 -6.14 -26.69 16.35
N VAL A 210 -6.47 -25.40 16.15
CA VAL A 210 -6.62 -24.79 14.81
C VAL A 210 -5.45 -23.87 14.50
N SER A 211 -4.64 -24.23 13.50
CA SER A 211 -3.55 -23.36 12.99
C SER A 211 -4.10 -22.34 11.98
N ILE A 212 -3.44 -21.19 11.87
CA ILE A 212 -3.79 -20.16 10.89
C ILE A 212 -2.64 -20.03 9.89
N GLN A 213 -2.94 -20.26 8.62
CA GLN A 213 -2.00 -20.01 7.54
C GLN A 213 -2.28 -18.66 6.90
N HIS A 214 -1.25 -17.84 6.76
CA HIS A 214 -1.26 -16.60 5.99
C HIS A 214 -0.41 -16.77 4.74
N ASP A 215 -1.05 -16.72 3.58
CA ASP A 215 -0.38 -16.59 2.28
C ASP A 215 -0.32 -15.12 1.92
N ILE A 216 0.89 -14.57 1.77
CA ILE A 216 1.13 -13.14 1.65
C ILE A 216 1.92 -12.88 0.38
N ALA A 217 1.47 -11.93 -0.43
CA ALA A 217 2.16 -11.48 -1.62
C ALA A 217 2.34 -9.97 -1.59
N ALA A 218 3.50 -9.50 -2.02
CA ALA A 218 3.76 -8.11 -2.34
C ALA A 218 4.11 -7.98 -3.82
N VAL A 219 3.50 -6.99 -4.49
CA VAL A 219 3.77 -6.65 -5.90
C VAL A 219 4.06 -5.17 -5.99
N ARG A 220 5.18 -4.81 -6.63
CA ARG A 220 5.52 -3.42 -6.91
C ARG A 220 5.03 -2.98 -8.28
N VAL A 221 4.44 -1.78 -8.33
CA VAL A 221 4.02 -1.10 -9.56
C VAL A 221 4.47 0.35 -9.45
N GLY A 222 5.58 0.70 -10.09
CA GLY A 222 6.28 1.97 -9.89
C GLY A 222 6.65 2.19 -8.43
N GLY A 223 6.21 3.31 -7.85
CA GLY A 223 6.36 3.64 -6.44
C GLY A 223 5.32 3.03 -5.50
N THR A 224 4.40 2.18 -5.98
CA THR A 224 3.37 1.55 -5.14
C THR A 224 3.72 0.09 -4.84
N VAL A 225 3.59 -0.33 -3.59
CA VAL A 225 3.62 -1.73 -3.16
C VAL A 225 2.20 -2.16 -2.80
N VAL A 226 1.70 -3.17 -3.51
CA VAL A 226 0.41 -3.82 -3.28
C VAL A 226 0.66 -5.07 -2.47
N THR A 227 0.07 -5.16 -1.29
CA THR A 227 0.19 -6.31 -0.42
C THR A 227 -1.16 -7.00 -0.32
N VAL A 228 -1.21 -8.31 -0.50
CA VAL A 228 -2.40 -9.14 -0.32
C VAL A 228 -2.04 -10.27 0.63
N SER A 229 -2.87 -10.48 1.66
CA SER A 229 -2.73 -11.55 2.64
C SER A 229 -4.03 -12.34 2.69
N GLN A 230 -3.96 -13.65 2.48
CA GLN A 230 -5.06 -14.58 2.73
C GLN A 230 -4.82 -15.34 4.03
N ALA A 231 -5.67 -15.14 5.02
CA ALA A 231 -5.71 -15.98 6.22
C ALA A 231 -6.64 -17.18 5.97
N SER A 232 -6.20 -18.38 6.30
CA SER A 232 -6.93 -19.64 6.15
C SER A 232 -6.81 -20.46 7.41
N PHE A 233 -7.96 -20.86 7.99
CA PHE A 233 -8.03 -21.61 9.25
C PHE A 233 -8.24 -23.12 9.02
N THR A 234 -8.40 -23.53 7.76
CA THR A 234 -8.53 -24.92 7.34
C THR A 234 -7.63 -25.17 6.13
N THR A 235 -8.15 -24.95 4.93
CA THR A 235 -7.45 -25.14 3.66
C THR A 235 -7.29 -23.80 2.97
N ALA A 236 -6.10 -23.49 2.49
CA ALA A 236 -5.86 -22.31 1.69
C ALA A 236 -6.49 -22.42 0.30
N ASP A 237 -7.11 -21.34 -0.16
CA ASP A 237 -7.60 -21.20 -1.53
C ASP A 237 -6.57 -20.44 -2.36
N THR A 238 -5.60 -21.16 -2.94
CA THR A 238 -4.55 -20.55 -3.77
C THR A 238 -5.12 -19.85 -5.01
N ALA A 239 -6.20 -20.37 -5.59
CA ALA A 239 -6.80 -19.79 -6.78
C ALA A 239 -7.46 -18.44 -6.48
N ALA A 240 -8.22 -18.36 -5.38
CA ALA A 240 -8.80 -17.10 -4.92
C ALA A 240 -7.71 -16.09 -4.55
N PHE A 241 -6.64 -16.52 -3.88
CA PHE A 241 -5.50 -15.67 -3.54
C PHE A 241 -4.83 -15.07 -4.78
N GLU A 242 -4.46 -15.89 -5.75
CA GLU A 242 -3.80 -15.40 -6.96
C GLU A 242 -4.72 -14.52 -7.83
N SER A 243 -6.01 -14.85 -7.91
CA SER A 243 -7.00 -14.03 -8.61
C SER A 243 -7.13 -12.65 -7.96
N SER A 244 -7.21 -12.61 -6.62
CA SER A 244 -7.26 -11.38 -5.83
C SER A 244 -6.01 -10.54 -6.04
N LEU A 245 -4.83 -11.16 -6.07
CA LEU A 245 -3.56 -10.48 -6.31
C LEU A 245 -3.52 -9.83 -7.70
N ARG A 246 -3.93 -10.55 -8.75
CA ARG A 246 -4.02 -10.00 -10.11
C ARG A 246 -4.97 -8.81 -10.16
N LYS A 247 -6.14 -8.93 -9.54
CA LYS A 247 -7.13 -7.86 -9.51
C LYS A 247 -6.65 -6.64 -8.73
N ALA A 248 -6.00 -6.83 -7.59
CA ALA A 248 -5.42 -5.75 -6.80
C ALA A 248 -4.38 -4.94 -7.61
N VAL A 249 -3.51 -5.62 -8.37
CA VAL A 249 -2.52 -4.98 -9.25
C VAL A 249 -3.20 -4.22 -10.40
N GLU A 250 -4.24 -4.79 -11.01
CA GLU A 250 -5.04 -4.12 -12.05
C GLU A 250 -5.63 -2.80 -11.54
N LYS A 251 -6.24 -2.81 -10.35
CA LYS A 251 -6.85 -1.61 -9.75
C LYS A 251 -5.82 -0.52 -9.46
N VAL A 252 -4.62 -0.89 -9.00
CA VAL A 252 -3.53 0.07 -8.80
C VAL A 252 -3.08 0.71 -10.12
N ARG A 253 -2.92 -0.07 -11.18
CA ARG A 253 -2.60 0.48 -12.52
C ARG A 253 -3.68 1.44 -13.02
N GLN A 254 -4.95 1.12 -12.80
CA GLN A 254 -6.07 2.01 -13.13
C GLN A 254 -6.07 3.30 -12.30
N ALA A 255 -5.70 3.23 -11.02
CA ALA A 255 -5.59 4.41 -10.16
C ALA A 255 -4.43 5.32 -10.62
N GLN A 256 -3.31 4.74 -11.08
CA GLN A 256 -2.16 5.47 -11.63
C GLN A 256 -2.48 6.10 -12.99
N SER A 257 -3.17 5.41 -13.90
CA SER A 257 -3.52 5.98 -15.21
C SER A 257 -4.47 7.18 -15.11
N LYS A 258 -5.43 7.12 -14.18
CA LYS A 258 -6.31 8.27 -13.86
C LYS A 258 -5.54 9.45 -13.24
N ALA A 259 -4.37 9.21 -12.66
CA ALA A 259 -3.48 10.26 -12.15
C ALA A 259 -2.76 11.00 -13.28
N GLY A 260 -2.32 10.28 -14.32
CA GLY A 260 -1.59 10.84 -15.46
C GLY A 260 -2.46 11.58 -16.49
N GLY A 261 -3.77 11.33 -16.50
CA GLY A 261 -4.72 11.97 -17.43
C GLY A 261 -5.24 13.35 -17.02
N LYS A 262 -4.82 13.89 -15.86
CA LYS A 262 -5.07 15.27 -15.44
C LYS A 262 -3.74 16.03 -15.42
N ALA A 263 -3.25 16.41 -16.59
CA ALA A 263 -2.16 17.37 -16.76
C ALA A 263 -2.59 18.42 -17.78
#